data_AF-A0A9C9MHM2-F1
#
_entry.id   AF-A0A9C9MHM2-F1
#
_cell.length_a   1.000
_cell.length_b   1.000
_cell.length_c   1.000
_cell.angle_alpha   90.00
_cell.angle_beta   90.00
_cell.angle_gamma   90.00
#
_symmetry.space_group_name_H-M   'P 1'
#
loop_
_entity.id
_entity.type
_entity.pdbx_description
1 polymer ?
#
loop_
_entity_poly.entity_id
_entity_poly.type
_entity_poly.pdbx_seq_one_letter_code
_entity_poly.pdbx_strand_id
1 'polypeptide(L)'
;MDPQMLIGQSSTLGLPAPFWFIVLFKVLGFTLHFVPMSLWFTGIITAMIVARMGGHGATLNRRLMNQMPLIISAGVNLGIVPLLFVQVAYYKVFYPATILMAWPWISIIALLCVAYYAVYVYAVGLRRGVPLNGITRASGWIAALLFIAIGYLFTAAFSLMADVGAWPELY
;
A
#
# COMPACT_ATOMS: atom_id res chain seq x y z
N MET A 1 25.51 2.57 10.39
CA MET A 1 24.75 2.89 11.62
C MET A 1 24.40 1.58 12.32
N ASP A 2 24.49 1.51 13.65
CA ASP A 2 24.02 0.33 14.40
C ASP A 2 22.47 0.32 14.38
N PRO A 3 21.81 -0.68 13.76
CA PRO A 3 20.35 -0.76 13.70
C PRO A 3 19.68 -0.76 15.08
N GLN A 4 20.39 -1.20 16.12
CA GLN A 4 19.89 -1.23 17.50
C GLN A 4 19.73 0.17 18.09
N MET A 5 20.48 1.17 17.60
CA MET A 5 20.34 2.57 18.04
C MET A 5 19.02 3.21 17.60
N LEU A 6 18.40 2.69 16.53
CA LEU A 6 17.13 3.20 15.99
C LEU A 6 15.90 2.56 16.67
N ILE A 7 16.11 1.52 17.47
CA ILE A 7 15.07 0.92 18.30
C ILE A 7 14.74 1.93 19.42
N GLY A 8 13.46 2.01 19.77
CA GLY A 8 13.03 2.71 20.98
C GLY A 8 13.92 2.34 22.17
N GLN A 9 14.38 3.33 22.94
CA GLN A 9 15.05 3.03 24.21
C GLN A 9 14.06 2.24 25.07
N SER A 10 14.56 1.40 25.98
CA SER A 10 13.74 0.80 27.02
C SER A 10 12.95 1.91 27.71
N SER A 11 11.70 2.10 27.33
CA SER A 11 10.78 2.93 28.09
C SER A 11 10.77 2.34 29.51
N THR A 12 10.48 3.14 30.53
CA THR A 12 10.28 2.60 31.89
C THR A 12 9.19 1.52 31.92
N LEU A 13 8.29 1.51 30.92
CA LEU A 13 7.25 0.51 30.67
C LEU A 13 7.73 -0.71 29.83
N GLY A 14 8.92 -0.67 29.25
CA GLY A 14 9.40 -1.69 28.30
C GLY A 14 8.66 -1.67 26.95
N LEU A 15 8.81 -2.76 26.19
CA LEU A 15 7.96 -3.06 25.02
C LEU A 15 6.66 -3.72 25.51
N PRO A 16 5.51 -3.49 24.85
CA PRO A 16 4.23 -4.10 25.24
C PRO A 16 4.19 -5.63 25.06
N ALA A 17 5.17 -6.19 24.35
CA ALA A 17 5.35 -7.62 24.15
C ALA A 17 6.85 -7.93 23.98
N PRO A 18 7.28 -9.19 24.14
CA PRO A 18 8.64 -9.60 23.84
C PRO A 18 9.07 -9.21 22.42
N PHE A 19 10.33 -8.81 22.24
CA PHE A 19 10.81 -8.31 20.95
C PHE A 19 10.65 -9.32 19.80
N TRP A 20 10.87 -10.61 20.07
CA TRP A 20 10.68 -11.68 19.07
C TRP A 20 9.23 -11.72 18.55
N PHE A 21 8.24 -11.44 19.40
CA PHE A 21 6.82 -11.43 19.04
C PHE A 21 6.53 -10.26 18.09
N ILE A 22 7.03 -9.08 18.42
CA ILE A 22 6.90 -7.88 17.60
C ILE A 22 7.54 -8.09 16.22
N VAL A 23 8.76 -8.63 16.18
CA VAL A 23 9.45 -8.91 14.92
C VAL A 23 8.73 -9.97 14.10
N LEU A 24 8.24 -11.04 14.74
CA LEU A 24 7.51 -12.11 14.07
C LEU A 24 6.26 -11.57 13.37
N PHE A 25 5.39 -10.84 14.08
CA PHE A 25 4.16 -10.33 13.48
C PHE A 25 4.40 -9.17 12.51
N LYS A 26 5.44 -8.36 12.72
CA LYS A 26 5.89 -7.38 11.73
C LYS A 26 6.23 -8.07 10.40
N VAL A 27 7.09 -9.09 10.44
CA VAL A 27 7.57 -9.78 9.23
C VAL A 27 6.46 -10.61 8.61
N LEU A 28 5.75 -11.42 9.39
CA LEU A 28 4.62 -12.23 8.92
C LEU A 28 3.52 -11.35 8.31
N GLY A 29 3.13 -10.29 9.00
CA GLY A 29 2.12 -9.34 8.52
C GLY A 29 2.56 -8.70 7.21
N PHE A 30 3.82 -8.29 7.08
CA PHE A 30 4.36 -7.72 5.84
C PHE A 30 4.39 -8.75 4.70
N THR A 31 4.83 -9.99 4.96
CA THR A 31 4.84 -11.07 3.96
C THR A 31 3.44 -11.36 3.45
N LEU A 32 2.44 -11.44 4.34
CA LEU A 32 1.06 -11.65 3.95
C LEU A 32 0.49 -10.45 3.19
N HIS A 33 0.79 -9.23 3.63
CA HIS A 33 0.38 -7.99 2.97
C HIS A 33 0.93 -7.87 1.55
N PHE A 34 2.14 -8.38 1.28
CA PHE A 34 2.77 -8.33 -0.03
C PHE A 34 1.95 -9.04 -1.13
N VAL A 35 1.22 -10.10 -0.78
CA VAL A 35 0.41 -10.87 -1.73
C VAL A 35 -0.66 -10.01 -2.40
N PRO A 36 -1.62 -9.38 -1.69
CA PRO A 36 -2.57 -8.47 -2.32
C PRO A 36 -1.91 -7.24 -2.94
N MET A 37 -0.82 -6.70 -2.37
CA MET A 37 -0.12 -5.55 -2.99
C MET A 37 0.39 -5.86 -4.39
N SER A 38 0.94 -7.05 -4.62
CA SER A 38 1.39 -7.48 -5.96
C SER A 38 0.24 -7.47 -6.99
N LEU A 39 -0.97 -7.81 -6.55
CA LEU A 39 -2.17 -7.80 -7.39
C LEU A 39 -2.69 -6.37 -7.64
N TRP A 40 -2.48 -5.45 -6.72
CA TRP A 40 -2.84 -4.04 -6.92
C TRP A 40 -1.88 -3.38 -7.91
N PHE A 41 -0.57 -3.49 -7.67
CA PHE A 41 0.45 -2.79 -8.45
C PHE A 41 0.58 -3.39 -9.84
N THR A 42 0.96 -4.67 -9.91
CA THR A 42 1.19 -5.32 -11.21
C THR A 42 -0.12 -5.86 -11.77
N GLY A 43 -0.97 -6.47 -10.93
CA GLY A 43 -2.19 -7.11 -11.39
C GLY A 43 -3.17 -6.16 -12.08
N ILE A 44 -3.43 -4.96 -11.54
CA ILE A 44 -4.31 -3.97 -12.20
C ILE A 44 -3.70 -3.52 -13.53
N ILE A 45 -2.41 -3.20 -13.57
CA ILE A 45 -1.74 -2.76 -14.81
C ILE A 45 -1.82 -3.86 -15.88
N THR A 46 -1.45 -5.10 -15.52
CA THR A 46 -1.54 -6.25 -16.41
C THR A 46 -2.97 -6.42 -16.91
N ALA A 47 -3.98 -6.39 -16.01
CA ALA A 47 -5.39 -6.49 -16.38
C ALA A 47 -5.80 -5.42 -17.41
N MET A 48 -5.35 -4.17 -17.22
CA MET A 48 -5.68 -3.07 -18.11
C MET A 48 -5.00 -3.16 -19.47
N ILE A 49 -3.76 -3.67 -19.53
CA ILE A 49 -3.04 -3.91 -20.79
C ILE A 49 -3.70 -5.04 -21.58
N VAL A 50 -3.89 -6.21 -20.97
CA VAL A 50 -4.41 -7.40 -21.65
C VAL A 50 -5.88 -7.26 -22.05
N ALA A 51 -6.64 -6.39 -21.38
CA ALA A 51 -8.00 -6.07 -21.79
C ALA A 51 -8.08 -5.55 -23.24
N ARG A 52 -7.04 -4.88 -23.74
CA ARG A 52 -6.98 -4.38 -25.12
C ARG A 52 -6.77 -5.48 -26.16
N MET A 53 -6.30 -6.65 -25.74
CA MET A 53 -6.00 -7.78 -26.64
C MET A 53 -7.24 -8.64 -26.95
N GLY A 54 -8.37 -8.43 -26.26
CA GLY A 54 -9.58 -9.23 -26.44
C GLY A 54 -9.44 -10.68 -25.93
N GLY A 55 -10.44 -11.52 -26.21
CA GLY A 55 -10.42 -12.96 -25.93
C GLY A 55 -10.07 -13.34 -24.48
N HIS A 56 -8.99 -14.12 -24.31
CA HIS A 56 -8.48 -14.54 -23.00
C HIS A 56 -8.05 -13.35 -22.12
N GLY A 57 -7.50 -12.28 -22.71
CA GLY A 57 -7.09 -11.07 -21.99
C GLY A 57 -8.29 -10.33 -21.38
N ALA A 58 -9.38 -10.18 -22.14
CA ALA A 58 -10.63 -9.63 -21.62
C ALA A 58 -11.23 -10.50 -20.49
N THR A 59 -11.09 -11.82 -20.59
CA THR A 59 -11.55 -12.76 -19.55
C THR A 59 -10.73 -12.65 -18.28
N LEU A 60 -9.39 -12.57 -18.39
CA LEU A 60 -8.50 -12.35 -17.24
C LEU A 60 -8.81 -11.01 -16.55
N ASN A 61 -8.91 -9.94 -17.34
CA ASN A 61 -9.29 -8.62 -16.84
C ASN A 61 -10.60 -8.68 -16.04
N ARG A 62 -11.65 -9.28 -16.61
CA ARG A 62 -12.95 -9.41 -15.95
C ARG A 62 -12.86 -10.20 -14.64
N ARG A 63 -12.16 -11.35 -14.63
CA ARG A 63 -12.04 -12.19 -13.44
C ARG A 63 -11.27 -11.49 -12.33
N LEU A 64 -10.13 -10.89 -12.65
CA LEU A 64 -9.27 -10.21 -11.68
C LEU A 64 -9.93 -8.95 -11.12
N MET A 65 -10.42 -8.06 -12.00
CA MET A 65 -10.97 -6.77 -11.57
C MET A 65 -12.30 -6.91 -10.81
N ASN A 66 -13.07 -7.97 -11.05
CA ASN A 66 -14.27 -8.25 -10.25
C ASN A 66 -13.98 -8.64 -8.80
N GLN A 67 -12.82 -9.23 -8.54
CA GLN A 67 -12.36 -9.60 -7.19
C GLN A 67 -11.52 -8.48 -6.54
N MET A 68 -11.07 -7.50 -7.32
CA MET A 68 -10.17 -6.46 -6.86
C MET A 68 -10.66 -5.68 -5.63
N PRO A 69 -11.96 -5.32 -5.49
CA PRO A 69 -12.44 -4.70 -4.24
C PRO A 69 -12.17 -5.55 -2.99
N LEU A 70 -12.38 -6.86 -3.08
CA LEU A 70 -12.09 -7.79 -1.99
C LEU A 70 -10.58 -7.92 -1.73
N ILE A 71 -9.78 -8.03 -2.81
CA ILE A 71 -8.32 -8.06 -2.73
C ILE A 71 -7.79 -6.77 -2.09
N ILE A 72 -8.44 -5.63 -2.34
CA ILE A 72 -8.10 -4.35 -1.73
C ILE A 72 -8.42 -4.34 -0.24
N SER A 73 -9.62 -4.79 0.15
CA SER A 73 -9.97 -4.93 1.56
C SER A 73 -8.98 -5.84 2.31
N ALA A 74 -8.61 -6.98 1.72
CA ALA A 74 -7.63 -7.88 2.30
C ALA A 74 -6.25 -7.23 2.47
N GLY A 75 -5.76 -6.50 1.45
CA GLY A 75 -4.48 -5.81 1.53
C GLY A 75 -4.45 -4.70 2.58
N VAL A 76 -5.52 -3.90 2.72
CA VAL A 76 -5.60 -2.90 3.78
C VAL A 76 -5.53 -3.56 5.16
N ASN A 77 -6.35 -4.59 5.41
CA ASN A 77 -6.38 -5.29 6.69
C ASN A 77 -5.04 -5.94 7.05
N LEU A 78 -4.40 -6.61 6.08
CA LEU A 78 -3.09 -7.21 6.28
C LEU A 78 -1.98 -6.17 6.46
N GLY A 79 -2.16 -4.96 5.92
CA GLY A 79 -1.21 -3.85 6.07
C GLY A 79 -1.23 -3.19 7.44
N ILE A 80 -2.35 -3.26 8.17
CA ILE A 80 -2.46 -2.71 9.53
C ILE A 80 -1.46 -3.39 10.47
N VAL A 81 -1.35 -4.72 10.41
CA VAL A 81 -0.47 -5.50 11.28
C VAL A 81 1.00 -5.05 11.21
N PRO A 82 1.70 -5.11 10.05
CA PRO A 82 3.09 -4.69 9.97
C PRO A 82 3.27 -3.21 10.30
N LEU A 83 2.32 -2.34 9.92
CA LEU A 83 2.39 -0.91 10.21
C LEU A 83 2.38 -0.64 11.73
N LEU A 84 1.49 -1.29 12.48
CA LEU A 84 1.42 -1.17 13.93
C LEU A 84 2.70 -1.67 14.60
N PHE A 85 3.24 -2.82 14.17
CA PHE A 85 4.46 -3.35 14.78
C PHE A 85 5.72 -2.55 14.43
N VAL A 86 5.77 -1.92 13.24
CA VAL A 86 6.82 -0.95 12.91
C VAL A 86 6.74 0.26 13.83
N GLN A 87 5.54 0.80 14.06
CA GLN A 87 5.33 1.92 14.98
C GLN A 87 5.77 1.58 16.40
N VAL A 88 5.40 0.40 16.91
CA VAL A 88 5.77 -0.03 18.27
C VAL A 88 7.29 -0.19 18.43
N ALA A 89 7.96 -0.87 17.49
CA ALA A 89 9.39 -1.17 17.62
C ALA A 89 10.32 0.00 17.22
N TYR A 90 9.91 0.82 16.25
CA TYR A 90 10.77 1.81 15.58
C TYR A 90 10.19 3.23 15.63
N TYR A 91 9.40 3.56 16.66
CA TYR A 91 8.74 4.86 16.80
C TYR A 91 9.68 6.06 16.65
N LYS A 92 10.93 5.94 17.12
CA LYS A 92 11.94 7.01 17.08
C LYS A 92 12.29 7.49 15.67
N VAL A 93 12.22 6.60 14.70
CA VAL A 93 12.46 6.92 13.29
C VAL A 93 11.16 7.02 12.50
N PHE A 94 10.16 6.19 12.84
CA PHE A 94 8.87 6.20 12.15
C PHE A 94 8.14 7.54 12.29
N TYR A 95 7.94 8.03 13.52
CA TYR A 95 7.17 9.26 13.71
C TYR A 95 7.85 10.48 13.09
N PRO A 96 9.15 10.76 13.33
CA PRO A 96 9.79 11.89 12.68
C PRO A 96 9.80 11.79 11.15
N ALA A 97 10.08 10.61 10.57
CA ALA A 97 10.05 10.42 9.13
C ALA A 97 8.65 10.75 8.55
N THR A 98 7.58 10.27 9.17
CA THR A 98 6.21 10.58 8.73
C THR A 98 5.81 12.04 8.97
N ILE A 99 6.39 12.72 9.97
CA ILE A 99 6.19 14.16 10.21
C ILE A 99 6.91 15.01 9.15
N LEU A 100 8.14 14.65 8.79
CA LEU A 100 8.91 15.36 7.74
C LEU A 100 8.18 15.36 6.39
N MET A 101 7.40 14.31 6.11
CA MET A 101 6.53 14.22 4.94
C MET A 101 5.04 14.21 5.30
N ALA A 102 4.62 14.99 6.31
CA ALA A 102 3.26 14.93 6.89
C ALA A 102 2.13 15.04 5.84
N TRP A 103 2.18 16.02 4.94
CA TRP A 103 1.12 16.20 3.93
C TRP A 103 1.06 15.03 2.93
N PRO A 104 2.19 14.63 2.30
CA PRO A 104 2.21 13.39 1.52
C PRO A 104 1.73 12.17 2.31
N TRP A 105 2.14 12.01 3.56
CA TRP A 105 1.76 10.87 4.40
C TRP A 105 0.24 10.79 4.65
N ILE A 106 -0.38 11.90 5.07
CA ILE A 106 -1.83 11.97 5.30
C ILE A 106 -2.60 11.75 3.99
N SER A 107 -2.05 12.20 2.85
CA SER A 107 -2.70 12.05 1.54
C SER A 107 -2.94 10.58 1.15
N ILE A 108 -2.18 9.62 1.69
CA ILE A 108 -2.34 8.18 1.44
C ILE A 108 -3.78 7.73 1.66
N ILE A 109 -4.47 8.24 2.70
CA ILE A 109 -5.86 7.88 3.01
C ILE A 109 -6.78 8.37 1.88
N ALA A 110 -6.63 9.63 1.47
CA ALA A 110 -7.44 10.20 0.39
C ALA A 110 -7.21 9.49 -0.94
N LEU A 111 -5.94 9.23 -1.28
CA LEU A 111 -5.53 8.51 -2.49
C LEU A 111 -6.12 7.09 -2.51
N LEU A 112 -6.06 6.37 -1.38
CA LEU A 112 -6.61 5.02 -1.23
C LEU A 112 -8.13 5.02 -1.45
N CYS A 113 -8.86 5.97 -0.86
CA CYS A 113 -10.30 6.11 -1.08
C CYS A 113 -10.63 6.30 -2.55
N VAL A 114 -9.96 7.24 -3.23
CA VAL A 114 -10.20 7.51 -4.66
C VAL A 114 -9.85 6.29 -5.51
N ALA A 115 -8.72 5.62 -5.25
CA ALA A 115 -8.32 4.41 -5.95
C ALA A 115 -9.35 3.29 -5.79
N TYR A 116 -9.86 3.09 -4.57
CA TYR A 116 -10.86 2.08 -4.26
C TYR A 116 -12.18 2.32 -4.99
N TYR A 117 -12.68 3.56 -5.00
CA TYR A 117 -13.87 3.91 -5.77
C TYR A 117 -13.64 3.75 -7.28
N ALA A 118 -12.46 4.12 -7.79
CA ALA A 118 -12.13 3.96 -9.19
C ALA A 118 -12.12 2.49 -9.64
N VAL A 119 -11.63 1.58 -8.78
CA VAL A 119 -11.75 0.12 -8.98
C VAL A 119 -13.20 -0.34 -8.97
N TYR A 120 -14.03 0.15 -8.04
CA TYR A 120 -15.45 -0.17 -8.03
C TYR A 120 -16.17 0.26 -9.32
N VAL A 121 -15.95 1.49 -9.78
CA VAL A 121 -16.51 1.99 -11.03
C VAL A 121 -16.12 1.07 -12.20
N TYR A 122 -14.86 0.66 -12.26
CA TYR A 122 -14.36 -0.25 -13.29
C TYR A 122 -15.03 -1.63 -13.21
N ALA A 123 -15.01 -2.24 -12.03
CA ALA A 123 -15.56 -3.57 -11.79
C ALA A 123 -17.07 -3.65 -12.05
N VAL A 124 -17.83 -2.65 -11.60
CA VAL A 124 -19.28 -2.57 -11.88
C VAL A 124 -19.53 -2.41 -13.38
N GLY A 125 -18.74 -1.58 -14.07
CA GLY A 125 -18.79 -1.46 -15.53
C GLY A 125 -18.62 -2.80 -16.25
N LEU A 126 -17.63 -3.59 -15.84
CA LEU A 126 -17.40 -4.93 -16.39
C LEU A 126 -18.58 -5.88 -16.15
N ARG A 127 -19.23 -5.81 -15.00
CA ARG A 127 -20.39 -6.67 -14.64
C ARG A 127 -21.63 -6.36 -15.47
N ARG A 128 -21.79 -5.11 -15.92
CA ARG A 128 -22.92 -4.71 -16.77
C ARG A 128 -22.90 -5.33 -18.16
N GLY A 129 -21.76 -5.86 -18.62
CA GLY A 129 -21.64 -6.55 -19.90
C GLY A 129 -21.79 -5.66 -21.15
N VAL A 130 -21.94 -4.35 -20.97
CA VAL A 130 -21.98 -3.36 -22.06
C VAL A 130 -20.58 -2.82 -22.36
N PRO A 131 -20.32 -2.30 -23.57
CA PRO A 131 -19.06 -1.61 -23.87
C PRO A 131 -18.77 -0.52 -22.83
N LEU A 132 -17.57 -0.57 -22.25
CA LEU A 132 -17.16 0.41 -21.25
C LEU A 132 -17.07 1.79 -21.89
N ASN A 133 -17.72 2.78 -21.27
CA ASN A 133 -17.53 4.17 -21.66
C ASN A 133 -16.11 4.65 -21.30
N GLY A 134 -15.69 5.79 -21.84
CA GLY A 134 -14.35 6.34 -21.63
C GLY A 134 -14.00 6.56 -20.16
N ILE A 135 -14.95 7.04 -19.36
CA ILE A 135 -14.79 7.31 -17.92
C ILE A 135 -14.52 6.01 -17.15
N THR A 136 -15.34 4.97 -17.38
CA THR A 136 -15.16 3.67 -16.74
C THR A 136 -13.84 3.04 -17.16
N ARG A 137 -13.42 3.16 -18.42
CA ARG A 137 -12.10 2.66 -18.85
C ARG A 137 -10.95 3.43 -18.18
N ALA A 138 -11.09 4.75 -18.04
CA ALA A 138 -10.08 5.58 -17.38
C ALA A 138 -9.96 5.25 -15.88
N SER A 139 -11.05 4.89 -15.20
CA SER A 139 -11.03 4.61 -13.77
C SER A 139 -10.08 3.45 -13.39
N GLY A 140 -9.94 2.44 -14.24
CA GLY A 140 -8.97 1.35 -14.01
C GLY A 140 -7.51 1.82 -14.07
N TRP A 141 -7.19 2.75 -14.96
CA TRP A 141 -5.85 3.37 -15.05
C TRP A 141 -5.58 4.35 -13.91
N ILE A 142 -6.59 5.14 -13.54
CA ILE A 142 -6.53 6.04 -12.39
C ILE A 142 -6.23 5.24 -11.12
N ALA A 143 -6.94 4.14 -10.89
CA ALA A 143 -6.67 3.25 -9.76
C ALA A 143 -5.22 2.75 -9.75
N ALA A 144 -4.72 2.25 -10.89
CA ALA A 144 -3.36 1.76 -11.01
C ALA A 144 -2.31 2.82 -10.65
N LEU A 145 -2.48 4.05 -11.19
CA LEU A 145 -1.56 5.16 -10.94
C LEU A 145 -1.58 5.58 -9.46
N LEU A 146 -2.76 5.66 -8.85
CA LEU A 146 -2.90 6.03 -7.44
C LEU A 146 -2.28 4.97 -6.51
N PHE A 147 -2.42 3.69 -6.82
CA PHE A 147 -1.75 2.65 -6.04
C PHE A 147 -0.23 2.73 -6.16
N ILE A 148 0.31 2.97 -7.36
CA ILE A 148 1.75 3.23 -7.53
C ILE A 148 2.19 4.45 -6.69
N ALA A 149 1.43 5.54 -6.74
CA ALA A 149 1.74 6.74 -5.95
C ALA A 149 1.76 6.44 -4.44
N ILE A 150 0.79 5.66 -3.93
CA ILE A 150 0.78 5.22 -2.53
C ILE A 150 2.04 4.39 -2.22
N GLY A 151 2.40 3.44 -3.07
CA GLY A 151 3.62 2.63 -2.90
C GLY A 151 4.90 3.48 -2.88
N TYR A 152 4.97 4.50 -3.72
CA TYR A 152 6.04 5.48 -3.72
C TYR A 152 6.11 6.26 -2.40
N LEU A 153 4.97 6.74 -1.88
CA LEU A 153 4.92 7.47 -0.62
C LEU A 153 5.37 6.61 0.58
N PHE A 154 4.95 5.35 0.64
CA PHE A 154 5.45 4.42 1.66
C PHE A 154 6.95 4.18 1.53
N THR A 155 7.44 4.00 0.31
CA THR A 155 8.88 3.82 0.05
C THR A 155 9.67 5.04 0.49
N ALA A 156 9.21 6.25 0.16
CA ALA A 156 9.84 7.50 0.59
C ALA A 156 9.89 7.64 2.12
N ALA A 157 8.81 7.29 2.82
CA ALA A 157 8.79 7.29 4.29
C ALA A 157 9.79 6.30 4.88
N PHE A 158 9.86 5.09 4.35
CA PHE A 158 10.82 4.08 4.82
C PHE A 158 12.26 4.43 4.46
N SER A 159 12.51 5.13 3.35
CA SER A 159 13.82 5.70 3.03
C SER A 159 14.23 6.75 4.05
N LEU A 160 13.33 7.66 4.45
CA LEU A 160 13.57 8.63 5.51
C LEU A 160 13.84 7.96 6.87
N MET A 161 13.17 6.85 7.17
CA MET A 161 13.47 6.07 8.38
C MET A 161 14.85 5.43 8.35
N ALA A 162 15.33 5.02 7.17
CA ALA A 162 16.62 4.36 7.00
C ALA A 162 17.79 5.35 6.95
N ASP A 163 17.56 6.57 6.49
CA ASP A 163 18.57 7.61 6.34
C ASP A 163 18.27 8.85 7.22
N VAL A 164 18.53 8.70 8.51
CA VAL A 164 18.40 9.80 9.49
C VAL A 164 19.41 10.92 9.22
N GLY A 165 20.52 10.62 8.57
CA GLY A 165 21.59 11.58 8.28
C GLY A 165 21.18 12.64 7.26
N ALA A 166 20.24 12.31 6.36
CA ALA A 166 19.73 13.23 5.35
C ALA A 166 18.66 14.22 5.87
N TRP A 167 18.16 14.05 7.11
CA TRP A 167 17.09 14.92 7.63
C TRP A 167 17.46 16.40 7.70
N PRO A 168 18.70 16.80 8.08
CA PRO A 168 19.12 18.19 8.08
C PRO A 168 19.13 18.88 6.72
N GLU A 169 19.11 18.12 5.62
CA GLU A 169 19.10 18.67 4.26
C GLU A 169 17.69 19.08 3.80
N LEU A 170 16.65 18.73 4.58
CA LEU A 170 15.25 19.02 4.25
C LEU A 170 14.78 20.40 4.74
N TYR A 171 15.64 21.14 5.45
CA TYR A 171 15.38 22.47 6.01
C TYR A 171 16.63 23.36 5.93
#